data_AF-A0A310SCP0-F1
#
_entry.id   AF-A0A310SCP0-F1
#
_cell.length_a   1.000
_cell.length_b   1.000
_cell.length_c   1.000
_cell.angle_alpha   90.00
_cell.angle_beta   90.00
_cell.angle_gamma   90.00
#
_symmetry.space_group_name_H-M   'P 1'
#
loop_
_entity.id
_entity.type
_entity.pdbx_description
1 polymer ?
#
loop_
_entity_poly.entity_id
_entity_poly.type
_entity_poly.pdbx_seq_one_letter_code
_entity_poly.pdbx_strand_id
1 'polypeptide(L)'
;MLKLEEALVDENDRPLYPPRLLKSIILNKPFSVIISRTIVRKSEEVKDSSKTKIAVVKDFNVLSFDEKAEEDEEESAVILNKKFSGEGKSAHDHLSDSKLSSQPAVEAPELAIKERKENRSSD
;
A
#
# COMPACT_ATOMS: atom_id res chain seq x y z
N MET A 1 -19.08 -15.70 26.75
CA MET A 1 -19.53 -15.99 25.37
C MET A 1 -20.31 -17.30 25.27
N LEU A 2 -20.10 -18.25 26.18
CA LEU A 2 -20.79 -19.55 26.24
C LEU A 2 -22.33 -19.48 26.11
N LYS A 3 -22.97 -18.42 26.62
CA LYS A 3 -24.42 -18.21 26.48
C LYS A 3 -24.92 -18.06 25.03
N LEU A 4 -24.04 -17.76 24.07
CA LEU A 4 -24.39 -17.70 22.64
C LEU A 4 -24.42 -19.09 22.00
N GLU A 5 -23.71 -20.06 22.58
CA GLU A 5 -23.61 -21.44 22.11
C GLU A 5 -24.88 -22.26 22.43
N GLU A 6 -25.52 -21.95 23.56
CA GLU A 6 -26.75 -22.61 24.02
C GLU A 6 -28.03 -22.12 23.30
N ALA A 7 -27.91 -21.33 22.23
CA ALA A 7 -29.05 -20.81 21.50
C ALA A 7 -29.73 -21.92 20.68
N LEU A 8 -31.07 -21.91 20.62
CA LEU A 8 -31.81 -22.80 19.73
C LEU A 8 -31.64 -22.36 18.28
N VAL A 9 -31.35 -23.31 17.39
CA VAL A 9 -30.93 -23.06 16.01
C VAL A 9 -31.87 -23.77 15.03
N ASP A 10 -32.06 -23.20 13.84
CA ASP A 10 -32.78 -23.82 12.73
C ASP A 10 -31.89 -24.75 11.88
N GLU A 11 -32.43 -25.27 10.78
CA GLU A 11 -31.72 -26.17 9.86
C GLU A 11 -30.54 -25.50 9.11
N ASN A 12 -30.45 -24.17 9.13
CA ASN A 12 -29.40 -23.39 8.45
C ASN A 12 -28.38 -22.80 9.44
N ASP A 13 -28.27 -23.41 10.63
CA ASP A 13 -27.42 -22.92 11.72
C ASP A 13 -27.74 -21.48 12.19
N ARG A 14 -28.96 -20.99 11.95
CA ARG A 14 -29.38 -19.66 12.38
C ARG A 14 -30.14 -19.72 13.72
N PRO A 15 -29.78 -18.91 14.72
CA PRO A 15 -30.49 -18.90 15.99
C PRO A 15 -31.94 -18.42 15.80
N LEU A 16 -32.90 -19.17 16.34
CA LEU A 16 -34.33 -18.83 16.33
C LEU A 16 -34.60 -17.48 17.00
N TYR A 17 -33.81 -17.15 18.02
CA TYR A 17 -33.84 -15.86 18.71
C TYR A 17 -32.47 -15.19 18.62
N PRO A 18 -32.21 -14.40 17.56
CA PRO A 18 -30.91 -13.77 17.37
C PRO A 18 -30.60 -12.74 18.47
N PRO A 19 -29.49 -12.89 19.20
CA PRO A 19 -29.06 -11.91 20.19
C PRO A 19 -28.62 -10.60 19.53
N ARG A 20 -28.83 -9.47 20.21
CA ARG A 20 -28.51 -8.13 19.69
C ARG A 20 -27.49 -7.42 20.58
N LEU A 21 -26.59 -6.67 19.94
CA LEU A 21 -25.65 -5.79 20.64
C LEU A 21 -26.38 -4.51 21.06
N LEU A 22 -26.41 -4.23 22.37
CA LEU A 22 -27.09 -3.04 22.91
C LEU A 22 -26.19 -1.80 22.85
N LYS A 23 -24.93 -1.93 23.27
CA LYS A 23 -23.95 -0.85 23.33
C LYS A 23 -22.55 -1.42 23.18
N SER A 24 -21.67 -0.68 22.52
CA SER A 24 -20.23 -0.94 22.52
C SER A 24 -19.51 0.18 23.27
N ILE A 25 -18.52 -0.19 24.08
CA ILE A 25 -17.65 0.74 24.79
C ILE A 25 -16.20 0.34 24.54
N ILE A 26 -15.35 1.32 24.25
CA ILE A 26 -13.90 1.12 24.11
C ILE A 26 -13.29 1.55 25.44
N LEU A 27 -12.78 0.59 26.21
CA LEU A 27 -12.19 0.87 27.53
C LEU A 27 -10.76 1.41 27.42
N ASN A 28 -9.97 0.87 26.49
CA ASN A 28 -8.61 1.32 26.22
C ASN A 28 -8.42 1.51 24.70
N LYS A 29 -7.94 2.69 24.29
CA LYS A 29 -7.69 3.04 22.89
C LYS A 29 -6.18 3.17 22.66
N PRO A 30 -5.44 2.07 22.38
CA PRO A 30 -3.98 2.11 22.25
C PRO A 30 -3.51 2.89 21.02
N PHE A 31 -4.33 2.99 19.98
CA PHE A 31 -4.01 3.72 18.76
C PHE A 31 -4.96 4.91 18.60
N SER A 32 -4.47 6.10 18.93
CA SER A 32 -5.21 7.36 18.79
C SER A 32 -5.42 7.75 17.32
N VAL A 33 -4.51 7.34 16.44
CA VAL A 33 -4.52 7.64 15.00
C VAL A 33 -5.70 7.02 14.24
N ILE A 34 -6.35 5.98 14.81
CA ILE A 34 -7.55 5.40 14.21
C ILE A 34 -8.75 6.31 14.52
N ILE A 35 -9.22 7.00 13.47
CA ILE A 35 -10.39 7.87 13.49
C ILE A 35 -11.58 7.11 12.90
N SER A 36 -12.69 7.07 13.63
CA SER A 36 -13.91 6.41 13.16
C SER A 36 -14.51 7.18 11.97
N ARG A 37 -14.91 6.45 10.92
CA ARG A 37 -15.65 7.04 9.81
C ARG A 37 -17.10 7.30 10.25
N THR A 38 -17.47 8.57 10.40
CA THR A 38 -18.86 8.98 10.63
C THR A 38 -19.64 8.82 9.33
N ILE A 39 -20.34 7.70 9.15
CA ILE A 39 -21.33 7.55 8.09
C ILE A 39 -22.62 8.19 8.59
N VAL A 40 -23.03 9.30 7.98
CA VAL A 40 -24.37 9.87 8.18
C VAL A 40 -25.38 8.80 7.78
N ARG A 41 -26.06 8.22 8.78
CA ARG A 41 -27.23 7.39 8.51
C ARG A 41 -28.31 8.34 8.01
N LYS A 42 -28.68 8.24 6.73
CA LYS A 42 -29.97 8.77 6.26
C LYS A 42 -31.03 8.00 7.04
N SER A 43 -31.71 8.64 7.98
CA SER A 43 -32.91 8.08 8.57
C SER A 43 -33.88 7.78 7.42
N GLU A 44 -34.40 6.56 7.41
CA GLU A 44 -35.37 6.10 6.44
C GLU A 44 -36.69 6.86 6.66
N GLU A 45 -36.83 8.04 6.05
CA GLU A 45 -38.14 8.60 5.75
C GLU A 45 -38.61 7.97 4.43
N VAL A 46 -39.54 7.03 4.55
CA VAL A 46 -40.37 6.57 3.45
C VAL A 46 -41.20 7.76 2.96
N LYS A 47 -40.79 8.42 1.86
CA LYS A 47 -41.68 9.14 0.94
C LYS A 47 -41.13 9.13 -0.49
N ASP A 48 -41.80 8.31 -1.29
CA ASP A 48 -42.16 8.45 -2.70
C ASP A 48 -41.17 9.07 -3.71
N SER A 49 -40.70 8.15 -4.56
CA SER A 49 -40.34 8.30 -5.96
C SER A 49 -40.47 9.71 -6.60
N SER A 50 -39.33 10.35 -6.78
CA SER A 50 -39.06 11.06 -8.04
C SER A 50 -37.62 10.75 -8.47
N LYS A 51 -37.49 9.74 -9.34
CA LYS A 51 -36.23 9.46 -10.04
C LYS A 51 -36.03 10.57 -11.08
N THR A 52 -35.40 11.67 -10.71
CA THR A 52 -34.74 12.51 -11.71
C THR A 52 -33.52 11.74 -12.18
N LYS A 53 -33.55 11.33 -13.46
CA LYS A 53 -32.38 10.78 -14.15
C LYS A 53 -31.35 11.90 -14.27
N ILE A 54 -30.52 12.07 -13.25
CA ILE A 54 -29.31 12.86 -13.39
C ILE A 54 -28.46 12.11 -14.41
N ALA A 55 -28.20 12.74 -15.55
CA ALA A 55 -27.24 12.23 -16.53
C ALA A 55 -25.89 12.20 -15.83
N VAL A 56 -25.52 11.03 -15.31
CA VAL A 56 -24.17 10.74 -14.85
C VAL A 56 -23.30 10.82 -16.10
N VAL A 57 -22.65 11.96 -16.28
CA VAL A 57 -21.48 12.05 -17.14
C VAL A 57 -20.47 11.10 -16.52
N LYS A 58 -20.29 9.95 -17.16
CA LYS A 58 -19.23 9.02 -16.80
C LYS A 58 -17.94 9.67 -17.24
N ASP A 59 -17.20 10.22 -16.29
CA ASP A 59 -15.81 10.60 -16.54
C ASP A 59 -15.06 9.30 -16.84
N PHE A 60 -14.69 9.05 -18.09
CA PHE A 60 -13.90 7.87 -18.47
C PHE A 60 -12.43 8.01 -18.04
N ASN A 61 -12.05 9.18 -17.51
CA ASN A 61 -10.69 9.50 -17.06
C ASN A 61 -10.44 9.11 -15.58
N VAL A 62 -11.32 8.35 -14.91
CA VAL A 62 -11.07 7.90 -13.53
C VAL A 62 -9.87 6.95 -13.43
N LEU A 63 -9.55 6.29 -14.53
CA LEU A 63 -8.38 5.44 -14.69
C LEU A 63 -7.55 5.98 -15.84
N SER A 64 -6.92 7.13 -15.64
CA SER A 64 -5.82 7.59 -16.50
C SER A 64 -4.56 6.73 -16.38
N PHE A 65 -4.64 5.54 -15.76
CA PHE A 65 -3.54 4.61 -15.64
C PHE A 65 -3.12 4.04 -17.01
N ASP A 66 -4.05 3.80 -17.93
CA ASP A 66 -3.72 3.03 -19.12
C ASP A 66 -2.83 3.80 -20.13
N GLU A 67 -2.98 5.12 -20.27
CA GLU A 67 -2.14 5.94 -21.16
C GLU A 67 -1.00 6.65 -20.43
N LYS A 68 -1.20 7.06 -19.17
CA LYS A 68 -0.16 7.78 -18.41
C LYS A 68 0.89 6.84 -17.80
N ALA A 69 0.55 5.58 -17.50
CA ALA A 69 1.52 4.67 -16.89
C ALA A 69 2.59 4.21 -17.88
N GLU A 70 2.24 4.01 -19.16
CA GLU A 70 3.22 3.65 -20.20
C GLU A 70 4.18 4.81 -20.49
N GLU A 71 3.67 6.04 -20.64
CA GLU A 71 4.50 7.23 -20.86
C GLU A 71 5.34 7.60 -19.63
N ASP A 72 4.80 7.53 -18.41
CA ASP A 72 5.55 7.81 -17.17
C ASP A 72 6.62 6.74 -16.90
N GLU A 73 6.41 5.47 -17.23
CA GLU A 73 7.46 4.44 -17.11
C GLU A 73 8.64 4.69 -18.08
N GLU A 74 8.36 5.07 -19.33
CA GLU A 74 9.39 5.39 -20.31
C GLU A 74 10.14 6.70 -19.96
N GLU A 75 9.40 7.76 -19.62
CA GLU A 75 10.00 9.03 -19.20
C GLU A 75 10.77 8.88 -17.89
N SER A 76 10.19 8.22 -16.88
CA SER A 76 10.86 8.03 -15.60
C SER A 76 12.07 7.12 -15.73
N ALA A 77 12.04 6.08 -16.59
CA ALA A 77 13.21 5.26 -16.88
C ALA A 77 14.30 6.06 -17.60
N VAL A 78 13.95 6.88 -18.60
CA VAL A 78 14.92 7.74 -19.30
C VAL A 78 15.52 8.78 -18.36
N ILE A 79 14.70 9.41 -17.52
CA ILE A 79 15.12 10.42 -16.55
C ILE A 79 15.94 9.79 -15.42
N LEU A 80 15.54 8.62 -14.88
CA LEU A 80 16.28 7.82 -13.89
C LEU A 80 17.62 7.36 -14.44
N ASN A 81 17.64 6.78 -15.62
CA ASN A 81 18.88 6.31 -16.24
C ASN A 81 19.80 7.48 -16.56
N LYS A 82 19.28 8.66 -16.93
CA LYS A 82 20.10 9.86 -17.15
C LYS A 82 20.66 10.45 -15.85
N LYS A 83 19.86 10.52 -14.78
CA LYS A 83 20.28 11.12 -13.50
C LYS A 83 21.12 10.19 -12.63
N PHE A 84 21.01 8.88 -12.82
CA PHE A 84 21.75 7.85 -12.06
C PHE A 84 22.62 6.97 -12.96
N SER A 85 23.02 7.48 -14.14
CA SER A 85 23.96 6.79 -15.03
C SER A 85 25.30 6.59 -14.32
N GLY A 86 25.56 5.36 -13.84
CA GLY A 86 26.80 4.99 -13.16
C GLY A 86 26.68 4.78 -11.65
N GLU A 87 25.52 5.05 -11.06
CA GLU A 87 25.22 4.72 -9.65
C GLU A 87 24.35 3.47 -9.54
N GLY A 88 24.48 2.73 -8.44
CA GLY A 88 23.70 1.52 -8.19
C GLY A 88 22.23 1.86 -7.93
N LYS A 89 21.30 1.06 -8.45
CA LYS A 89 19.84 1.22 -8.21
C LYS A 89 19.41 0.96 -6.76
N SER A 90 20.36 0.80 -5.84
CA SER A 90 20.12 0.51 -4.44
C SER A 90 19.63 1.77 -3.73
N ALA A 91 18.54 1.65 -2.97
CA ALA A 91 18.05 2.74 -2.13
C ALA A 91 19.09 3.20 -1.10
N HIS A 92 20.01 2.31 -0.70
CA HIS A 92 21.09 2.61 0.23
C HIS A 92 22.13 3.58 -0.34
N ASP A 93 22.31 3.63 -1.67
CA ASP A 93 23.30 4.49 -2.31
C ASP A 93 22.75 5.89 -2.61
N HIS A 94 21.42 6.01 -2.76
CA HIS A 94 20.76 7.29 -3.08
C HIS A 94 20.22 8.04 -1.87
N LEU A 95 19.91 7.35 -0.75
CA LEU A 95 19.38 8.00 0.44
C LEU A 95 20.50 8.35 1.40
N SER A 96 20.76 9.65 1.57
CA SER A 96 21.64 10.19 2.61
C SER A 96 20.90 10.21 3.96
N ASP A 97 20.66 9.02 4.52
CA ASP A 97 20.10 8.88 5.88
C ASP A 97 21.24 8.82 6.90
N SER A 98 21.26 9.77 7.83
CA SER A 98 22.23 9.85 8.92
C SER A 98 22.22 8.62 9.85
N LYS A 99 21.16 7.81 9.84
CA LYS A 99 21.05 6.59 10.65
C LYS A 99 21.65 5.36 9.96
N LEU A 100 21.99 5.44 8.68
CA LEU A 100 22.57 4.33 7.93
C LEU A 100 24.11 4.44 7.94
N SER A 101 24.77 3.32 8.22
CA SER A 101 26.23 3.24 8.20
C SER A 101 26.73 3.03 6.77
N SER A 102 27.52 3.96 6.25
CA SER A 102 28.21 3.79 4.96
C SER A 102 29.43 2.87 5.02
N GLN A 103 29.83 2.41 6.22
CA GLN A 103 30.99 1.55 6.39
C GLN A 103 30.63 0.07 6.18
N PRO A 104 31.41 -0.68 5.38
CA PRO A 104 31.24 -2.13 5.25
C PRO A 104 31.34 -2.84 6.60
N ALA A 105 30.49 -3.83 6.84
CA ALA A 105 30.45 -4.58 8.10
C ALA A 105 31.71 -5.42 8.39
N VAL A 106 32.53 -5.69 7.36
CA VAL A 106 33.77 -6.44 7.47
C VAL A 106 34.81 -5.72 6.62
N GLU A 107 35.96 -5.37 7.21
CA GLU A 107 37.13 -4.95 6.45
C GLU A 107 37.55 -6.11 5.56
N ALA A 108 37.45 -5.94 4.24
CA ALA A 108 37.98 -6.92 3.32
C ALA A 108 39.48 -7.08 3.63
N PRO A 109 39.99 -8.31 3.85
CA PRO A 109 41.43 -8.51 3.89
C PRO A 109 41.99 -7.98 2.58
N GLU A 110 43.06 -7.18 2.63
CA GLU A 110 43.77 -6.67 1.45
C GLU A 110 44.11 -7.85 0.52
N LEU A 111 43.21 -8.15 -0.41
CA LEU A 111 43.47 -9.09 -1.47
C LEU A 111 44.41 -8.35 -2.41
N ALA A 112 45.70 -8.60 -2.20
CA ALA A 112 46.80 -8.18 -3.06
C ALA A 112 46.35 -8.28 -4.52
N ILE A 113 46.13 -7.12 -5.12
CA ILE A 113 45.88 -6.96 -6.54
C ILE A 113 47.15 -7.46 -7.22
N LYS A 114 47.18 -8.74 -7.59
CA LYS A 114 48.20 -9.24 -8.51
C LYS A 114 47.85 -8.65 -9.86
N GLU A 115 48.47 -7.52 -10.20
CA GLU A 115 48.43 -6.96 -11.53
C GLU A 115 48.84 -8.04 -12.53
N ARG A 116 47.86 -8.48 -13.33
CA ARG A 116 48.14 -9.34 -14.48
C ARG A 116 48.65 -8.40 -15.56
N LYS A 117 49.97 -8.31 -15.71
CA LYS A 117 50.60 -7.62 -16.84
C LYS A 117 50.03 -8.15 -18.15
N GLU A 118 49.18 -7.35 -18.79
CA GLU A 118 48.76 -7.59 -20.17
C GLU A 118 49.91 -7.17 -21.08
N ASN A 119 50.78 -8.12 -21.40
CA ASN A 119 51.66 -8.00 -22.56
C ASN A 119 50.80 -8.23 -23.80
N ARG A 120 50.41 -7.15 -24.48
CA ARG A 120 50.03 -7.22 -25.90
C ARG A 120 51.04 -6.42 -26.70
N SER A 121 51.94 -7.17 -27.34
CA SER A 121 52.81 -6.70 -28.40
C SER A 121 51.97 -6.11 -29.54
N SER A 122 52.34 -4.90 -29.94
CA SER A 122 51.96 -4.31 -31.21
C SER A 122 52.72 -5.01 -32.34
N ASP A 123 51.97 -5.66 -33.24
CA ASP A 123 52.29 -5.81 -34.67
C ASP A 123 50.96 -5.89 -35.45
#